data_AF-A0AAN8XNF5-F1
#
_entry.id   AF-A0AAN8XNF5-F1
#
_cell.length_a   1.000
_cell.length_b   1.000
_cell.length_c   1.000
_cell.angle_alpha   90.00
_cell.angle_beta   90.00
_cell.angle_gamma   90.00
#
_symmetry.space_group_name_H-M   'P 1'
#
loop_
_entity.id
_entity.type
_entity.pdbx_description
1 polymer ?
#
loop_
_entity_poly.entity_id
_entity_poly.type
_entity_poly.pdbx_seq_one_letter_code
_entity_poly.pdbx_strand_id
1 'polypeptide(L)'
;MAAKLAIQQERARKRAERQKVKLERLKRKEQKMRRKLRKSKDALSDCNPLYSNLNCYYHDNDHWKTPPLWHDGKFCYCMNAPNNTYWCLRTINDTHNYLYCEFITGLVTYYDLNIDPYQLRNVAFTLSNSRVAELHHRLEKLRVCVGASQCDDIPDSQRIGEESADLPSGGDLTRHSIMNN
;
A
#
# COMPACT_ATOMS: atom_id res chain seq x y z
N MET A 1 -24.84 -59.75 -25.98
CA MET A 1 -25.54 -58.45 -25.76
C MET A 1 -25.61 -58.07 -24.28
N ALA A 2 -26.09 -58.96 -23.39
CA ALA A 2 -26.25 -58.68 -21.95
C ALA A 2 -24.96 -58.24 -21.21
N ALA A 3 -23.82 -58.88 -21.45
CA ALA A 3 -22.55 -58.55 -20.78
C ALA A 3 -22.05 -57.12 -21.08
N LYS A 4 -22.22 -56.63 -22.32
CA LYS A 4 -21.85 -55.25 -22.69
C LYS A 4 -22.74 -54.23 -22.00
N LEU A 5 -24.03 -54.53 -21.86
CA LEU A 5 -25.00 -53.68 -21.17
C LEU A 5 -24.68 -53.57 -19.67
N ALA A 6 -24.32 -54.69 -19.02
CA ALA A 6 -23.92 -54.72 -17.62
C ALA A 6 -22.66 -53.89 -17.34
N ILE A 7 -21.64 -54.00 -18.21
CA ILE A 7 -20.42 -53.16 -18.12
C ILE A 7 -20.74 -51.67 -18.31
N GLN A 8 -21.67 -51.35 -19.22
CA GLN A 8 -22.10 -49.97 -19.48
C GLN A 8 -22.85 -49.38 -18.28
N GLN A 9 -23.74 -50.16 -17.65
CA GLN A 9 -24.45 -49.81 -16.43
C GLN A 9 -23.50 -49.61 -15.25
N GLU A 10 -22.49 -50.47 -15.09
CA GLU A 10 -21.50 -50.33 -14.02
C GLU A 10 -20.63 -49.07 -14.21
N ARG A 11 -20.22 -48.77 -15.45
CA ARG A 11 -19.51 -47.53 -15.79
C ARG A 11 -20.37 -46.29 -15.52
N ALA A 12 -21.66 -46.35 -15.83
CA ALA A 12 -22.61 -45.28 -15.53
C ALA A 12 -22.76 -45.08 -14.01
N ARG A 13 -22.84 -46.16 -13.23
CA ARG A 13 -22.89 -46.12 -11.76
C ARG A 13 -21.63 -45.47 -11.18
N LYS A 14 -20.44 -45.87 -11.63
CA LYS A 14 -19.16 -45.27 -11.21
C LYS A 14 -19.06 -43.78 -11.59
N ARG A 15 -19.61 -43.37 -12.74
CA ARG A 15 -19.67 -41.95 -13.15
C ARG A 15 -20.62 -41.15 -12.26
N ALA A 16 -21.80 -41.68 -11.96
CA ALA A 16 -22.77 -41.04 -11.07
C ALA A 16 -22.22 -40.88 -9.64
N GLU A 17 -21.50 -41.89 -9.13
CA GLU A 17 -20.85 -41.84 -7.83
C GLU A 17 -19.74 -40.77 -7.78
N ARG A 18 -18.89 -40.70 -8.81
CA ARG A 18 -17.89 -39.62 -8.96
C ARG A 18 -18.53 -38.23 -9.02
N GLN A 19 -19.67 -38.10 -9.70
CA GLN A 19 -20.43 -36.84 -9.76
C GLN A 19 -20.99 -36.45 -8.38
N LYS A 20 -21.55 -37.41 -7.63
CA LYS A 20 -22.02 -37.17 -6.26
C LYS A 20 -20.89 -36.69 -5.34
N VAL A 21 -19.73 -37.36 -5.37
CA VAL A 21 -18.56 -36.94 -4.57
C VAL A 21 -18.06 -35.55 -4.96
N LYS A 22 -18.05 -35.22 -6.27
CA LYS A 22 -17.67 -33.88 -6.76
C LYS A 22 -18.64 -32.80 -6.24
N LEU A 23 -19.94 -33.07 -6.28
CA LEU A 23 -20.97 -32.15 -5.78
C LEU A 23 -20.87 -31.93 -4.27
N GLU A 24 -20.62 -32.98 -3.48
CA GLU A 24 -20.40 -32.84 -2.04
C GLU A 24 -19.16 -32.01 -1.72
N ARG A 25 -18.06 -32.20 -2.47
CA ARG A 25 -16.85 -31.37 -2.31
C ARG A 25 -17.13 -29.90 -2.60
N LEU A 26 -17.93 -29.59 -3.63
CA LEU A 26 -18.34 -28.22 -3.95
C LEU A 26 -19.19 -27.62 -2.83
N LYS A 27 -20.20 -28.35 -2.33
CA LYS A 27 -21.02 -27.91 -1.18
C LYS A 27 -20.18 -27.66 0.08
N ARG A 28 -19.20 -28.53 0.38
CA ARG A 28 -18.26 -28.32 1.50
C ARG A 28 -17.39 -27.08 1.29
N LYS A 29 -16.90 -26.83 0.07
CA LYS A 29 -16.13 -25.61 -0.26
C LYS A 29 -16.98 -24.35 -0.07
N GLU A 30 -18.21 -24.36 -0.58
CA GLU A 30 -19.15 -23.25 -0.44
C GLU A 30 -19.49 -22.96 1.03
N GLN A 31 -19.78 -23.99 1.83
CA GLN A 31 -20.01 -23.84 3.27
C GLN A 31 -18.77 -23.28 3.99
N LYS A 32 -17.56 -23.71 3.63
CA LYS A 32 -16.31 -23.15 4.18
C LYS A 32 -16.16 -21.67 3.83
N MET A 33 -16.41 -21.29 2.58
CA MET A 33 -16.37 -19.89 2.14
C MET A 33 -17.40 -19.04 2.88
N ARG A 34 -18.64 -19.53 3.03
CA ARG A 34 -19.70 -18.85 3.76
C ARG A 34 -19.38 -18.68 5.25
N ARG A 35 -18.75 -19.68 5.89
CA ARG A 35 -18.26 -19.58 7.28
C ARG A 35 -17.14 -18.56 7.42
N LYS A 36 -16.20 -18.50 6.46
CA LYS A 36 -15.13 -17.48 6.43
C LYS A 36 -15.70 -16.07 6.30
N LEU A 37 -16.65 -15.88 5.39
CA LEU A 37 -17.30 -14.58 5.17
C LEU A 37 -18.11 -14.12 6.40
N ARG A 38 -18.77 -15.03 7.12
CA ARG A 38 -19.43 -14.72 8.40
C ARG A 38 -18.43 -14.27 9.44
N LYS A 39 -17.37 -15.06 9.67
CA LYS A 39 -16.28 -14.69 10.59
C LYS A 39 -15.63 -13.35 10.25
N SER A 40 -15.40 -13.05 8.97
CA SER A 40 -14.85 -11.75 8.56
C SER A 40 -15.84 -10.62 8.78
N LYS A 41 -17.15 -10.86 8.58
CA LYS A 41 -18.21 -9.89 8.91
C LYS A 41 -18.31 -9.64 10.42
N ASP A 42 -18.20 -10.68 11.23
CA ASP A 42 -18.25 -10.57 12.69
C ASP A 42 -17.01 -9.81 13.20
N ALA A 43 -15.81 -10.10 12.67
CA ALA A 43 -14.59 -9.36 12.97
C ALA A 43 -14.65 -7.89 12.49
N LEU A 44 -15.32 -7.62 11.36
CA LEU A 44 -15.55 -6.26 10.85
C LEU A 44 -16.67 -5.54 11.62
N SER A 45 -17.59 -6.26 12.28
CA SER A 45 -18.66 -5.68 13.11
C SER A 45 -18.11 -5.16 14.44
N ASP A 46 -17.06 -5.79 14.96
CA ASP A 46 -16.41 -5.39 16.22
C ASP A 46 -15.49 -4.17 16.04
N CYS A 47 -15.17 -3.79 14.80
CA CYS A 47 -14.51 -2.52 14.45
C CYS A 47 -15.51 -1.57 13.79
N ASN A 48 -15.61 -0.34 14.26
CA ASN A 48 -16.65 0.61 13.86
C ASN A 48 -16.81 0.72 12.32
N PRO A 49 -18.03 0.60 11.76
CA PRO A 49 -18.30 0.70 10.31
C PRO A 49 -17.84 2.02 9.65
N LEU A 50 -17.59 3.09 10.41
CA LEU A 50 -16.96 4.32 9.90
C LEU A 50 -15.56 4.11 9.30
N TYR A 51 -14.88 3.00 9.63
CA TYR A 51 -13.55 2.67 9.13
C TYR A 51 -13.55 1.57 8.07
N SER A 52 -14.72 1.24 7.50
CA SER A 52 -14.89 0.17 6.50
C SER A 52 -14.08 0.35 5.21
N ASN A 53 -13.61 1.57 4.93
CA ASN A 53 -12.74 1.88 3.79
C ASN A 53 -11.23 1.82 4.12
N LEU A 54 -10.86 1.41 5.34
CA LEU A 54 -9.48 1.35 5.81
C LEU A 54 -9.11 -0.11 6.16
N ASN A 55 -7.83 -0.45 5.99
CA ASN A 55 -7.30 -1.74 6.42
C ASN A 55 -7.13 -1.75 7.94
N CYS A 56 -8.23 -2.05 8.64
CA CYS A 56 -8.29 -2.15 10.09
C CYS A 56 -8.25 -3.62 10.56
N TYR A 57 -7.45 -3.87 11.59
CA TYR A 57 -7.27 -5.16 12.23
C TYR A 57 -7.83 -5.12 13.64
N TYR A 58 -8.40 -6.24 14.06
CA TYR A 58 -8.89 -6.42 15.42
C TYR A 58 -7.79 -7.03 16.28
N HIS A 59 -7.60 -6.46 17.47
CA HIS A 59 -6.62 -6.91 18.44
C HIS A 59 -7.25 -7.03 19.83
N ASP A 60 -6.71 -7.95 20.63
CA ASP A 60 -7.08 -8.21 22.02
C ASP A 60 -5.83 -8.20 22.92
N ASN A 61 -6.02 -8.48 24.21
CA ASN A 61 -4.94 -8.51 25.21
C ASN A 61 -3.85 -9.57 24.90
N ASP A 62 -4.15 -10.55 24.05
CA ASP A 62 -3.24 -11.64 23.68
C ASP A 62 -2.50 -11.36 22.36
N HIS A 63 -2.68 -10.17 21.76
CA HIS A 63 -2.05 -9.83 20.49
C HIS A 63 -0.51 -9.80 20.60
N TRP A 64 0.02 -9.18 21.64
CA TRP A 64 1.46 -9.09 21.87
C TRP A 64 1.94 -10.30 22.66
N LYS A 65 2.85 -11.07 22.08
CA LYS A 65 3.48 -12.23 22.74
C LYS A 65 4.71 -11.84 23.56
N THR A 66 5.21 -10.62 23.38
CA THR A 66 6.39 -10.08 24.04
C THR A 66 6.07 -8.69 24.60
N PRO A 67 6.62 -8.31 25.76
CA PRO A 67 6.41 -7.00 26.33
C PRO A 67 6.80 -5.83 25.37
N PRO A 68 6.16 -4.65 25.50
CA PRO A 68 5.07 -4.35 26.42
C PRO A 68 3.75 -5.04 26.01
N LEU A 69 3.08 -5.68 26.97
CA LEU A 69 1.79 -6.33 26.76
C LEU A 69 0.67 -5.30 26.82
N TRP A 70 -0.42 -5.58 26.11
CA TRP A 70 -1.63 -4.76 26.12
C TRP A 70 -2.66 -5.33 27.09
N HIS A 71 -3.25 -4.48 27.92
CA HIS A 71 -4.19 -4.90 28.96
C HIS A 71 -5.53 -4.17 28.93
N ASP A 72 -5.66 -3.13 28.10
CA ASP A 72 -6.85 -2.26 28.06
C ASP A 72 -8.00 -2.82 27.19
N GLY A 73 -7.98 -4.12 26.92
CA GLY A 73 -9.08 -4.84 26.29
C GLY A 73 -9.00 -4.88 24.78
N LYS A 74 -10.16 -5.02 24.14
CA LYS A 74 -10.28 -5.20 22.70
C LYS A 74 -10.22 -3.84 22.00
N PHE A 75 -9.40 -3.70 20.96
CA PHE A 75 -9.30 -2.47 20.19
C PHE A 75 -9.08 -2.76 18.70
N CYS A 76 -9.31 -1.74 17.89
CA CYS A 76 -9.13 -1.80 16.45
C CYS A 76 -7.92 -0.95 16.05
N TYR A 77 -6.98 -1.57 15.36
CA TYR A 77 -5.79 -0.92 14.81
C TYR A 77 -5.95 -0.74 13.31
N CYS A 78 -6.00 0.51 12.86
CA CYS A 78 -6.01 0.85 11.44
C CYS A 78 -4.64 1.41 11.09
N MET A 79 -3.85 0.68 10.29
CA MET A 79 -2.51 1.14 9.89
C MET A 79 -2.55 2.50 9.16
N ASN A 80 -3.60 2.70 8.37
CA ASN A 80 -3.84 3.95 7.65
C ASN A 80 -5.02 4.67 8.29
N ALA A 81 -4.79 5.35 9.40
CA ALA A 81 -5.73 6.37 9.83
C ALA A 81 -5.66 7.53 8.81
N PRO A 82 -6.79 8.14 8.42
CA PRO A 82 -6.83 9.21 7.41
C PRO A 82 -6.02 10.46 7.81
N ASN A 83 -5.61 10.55 9.09
CA ASN A 83 -4.72 11.57 9.62
C ASN A 83 -3.21 11.31 9.36
N ASN A 84 -2.82 10.16 8.81
CA ASN A 84 -1.44 9.83 8.42
C ASN A 84 -1.23 9.79 6.90
N THR A 85 -2.24 10.15 6.12
CA THR A 85 -2.11 10.23 4.66
C THR A 85 -1.65 11.62 4.27
N TYR A 86 -0.47 11.70 3.66
CA TYR A 86 0.14 12.95 3.22
C TYR A 86 0.88 12.77 1.89
N TRP A 87 1.13 13.89 1.22
CA TRP A 87 2.08 13.97 0.11
C TRP A 87 3.22 14.90 0.51
N CYS A 88 4.46 14.53 0.18
CA CYS A 88 5.64 15.34 0.49
C CYS A 88 6.45 15.68 -0.76
N LEU A 89 7.08 16.85 -0.70
CA LEU A 89 8.14 17.31 -1.59
C LEU A 89 9.45 17.35 -0.81
N ARG A 90 10.45 16.65 -1.33
CA ARG A 90 11.82 16.64 -0.80
C ARG A 90 12.76 17.31 -1.79
N THR A 91 13.47 18.34 -1.34
CA THR A 91 14.50 19.01 -2.14
C THR A 91 15.85 18.87 -1.44
N ILE A 92 16.84 18.38 -2.18
CA ILE A 92 18.24 18.29 -1.76
C ILE A 92 19.09 18.89 -2.89
N ASN A 93 19.67 20.05 -2.65
CA ASN A 93 20.64 20.70 -3.53
C ASN A 93 21.66 21.46 -2.67
N ASP A 94 22.65 22.11 -3.30
CA ASP A 94 23.73 22.82 -2.59
C ASP A 94 23.24 23.92 -1.64
N THR A 95 22.06 24.48 -1.89
CA THR A 95 21.53 25.64 -1.16
C THR A 95 20.29 25.32 -0.32
N HIS A 96 19.61 24.22 -0.58
CA HIS A 96 18.32 23.86 -0.04
C HIS A 96 18.29 22.38 0.34
N ASN A 97 17.89 22.15 1.57
CA ASN A 97 17.77 20.81 2.11
C ASN A 97 16.51 20.79 2.99
N TYR A 98 15.33 20.68 2.40
CA TYR A 98 14.08 20.74 3.15
C TYR A 98 13.10 19.62 2.79
N LEU A 99 12.14 19.38 3.67
CA LEU A 99 11.01 18.47 3.49
C LEU A 99 9.71 19.23 3.75
N TYR A 100 8.84 19.30 2.74
CA TYR A 100 7.52 19.93 2.80
C TYR A 100 6.45 18.86 2.64
N CYS A 101 5.41 18.84 3.48
CA CYS A 101 4.32 17.86 3.38
C CYS A 101 2.94 18.48 3.62
N GLU A 102 1.95 17.95 2.92
CA GLU A 102 0.54 18.28 3.08
C GLU A 102 -0.25 17.02 3.41
N PHE A 103 -0.93 17.06 4.55
CA PHE A 103 -1.81 15.99 5.00
C PHE A 103 -3.21 16.20 4.42
N ILE A 104 -3.94 15.10 4.21
CA ILE A 104 -5.36 15.17 3.79
C ILE A 104 -6.21 15.97 4.78
N THR A 105 -5.80 16.02 6.06
CA THR A 105 -6.46 16.82 7.11
C THR A 105 -6.26 18.33 6.95
N GLY A 106 -5.41 18.78 6.03
CA GLY A 106 -5.05 20.19 5.85
C GLY A 106 -3.87 20.65 6.72
N LEU A 107 -3.28 19.76 7.54
CA LEU A 107 -2.02 20.06 8.22
C LEU A 107 -0.89 20.22 7.20
N VAL A 108 -0.13 21.29 7.32
CA VAL A 108 1.08 21.54 6.52
C VAL A 108 2.29 21.48 7.42
N THR A 109 3.32 20.73 6.99
CA THR A 109 4.58 20.63 7.71
C THR A 109 5.75 21.02 6.82
N TYR A 110 6.70 21.77 7.37
CA TYR A 110 7.94 22.11 6.70
C TYR A 110 9.11 21.95 7.68
N TYR A 111 10.15 21.27 7.22
CA TYR A 111 11.38 21.03 7.97
C TYR A 111 12.57 21.46 7.11
N ASP A 112 13.46 22.27 7.68
CA ASP A 112 14.77 22.55 7.10
C ASP A 112 15.79 21.58 7.70
N LEU A 113 16.21 20.59 6.92
CA LEU A 113 17.10 19.52 7.35
C LEU A 113 18.57 19.96 7.44
N ASN A 114 18.91 21.19 7.00
CA ASN A 114 20.21 21.77 7.35
C ASN A 114 20.28 22.17 8.83
N ILE A 115 19.13 22.51 9.43
CA ILE A 115 19.04 23.01 10.81
C ILE A 115 18.46 21.94 11.74
N ASP A 116 17.47 21.18 11.27
CA ASP A 116 16.76 20.14 12.01
C ASP A 116 16.78 18.79 11.24
N PRO A 117 17.92 18.06 11.28
CA PRO A 117 18.06 16.79 10.57
C PRO A 117 17.04 15.74 11.00
N TYR A 118 16.57 15.81 12.25
CA TYR A 118 15.66 14.86 12.88
C TYR A 118 14.19 15.28 12.77
N GLN A 119 13.87 16.38 12.09
CA GLN A 119 12.52 16.85 11.82
C GLN A 119 11.66 16.96 13.08
N LEU A 120 12.25 17.41 14.19
CA LEU A 120 11.59 17.51 15.49
C LEU A 120 10.65 18.70 15.58
N ARG A 121 10.84 19.75 14.76
CA ARG A 121 10.07 20.99 14.84
C ARG A 121 9.50 21.40 13.49
N ASN A 122 8.18 21.35 13.37
CA ASN A 122 7.46 21.92 12.23
C ASN A 122 7.59 23.45 12.24
N VAL A 123 8.16 24.01 11.17
CA VAL A 123 8.33 25.46 10.96
C VAL A 123 7.56 25.97 9.73
N ALA A 124 6.52 25.25 9.28
CA ALA A 124 5.67 25.70 8.16
C ALA A 124 5.10 27.11 8.36
N PHE A 125 4.78 27.47 9.60
CA PHE A 125 4.23 28.79 9.95
C PHE A 125 5.21 29.95 9.73
N THR A 126 6.51 29.70 9.61
CA THR A 126 7.52 30.74 9.36
C THR A 126 7.71 31.04 7.88
N LEU A 127 7.13 30.22 6.98
CA LEU A 127 7.21 30.43 5.54
C LEU A 127 6.31 31.59 5.12
N SER A 128 6.74 32.32 4.08
CA SER A 128 5.87 33.29 3.43
C SER A 128 4.74 32.57 2.67
N ASN A 129 3.59 33.23 2.54
CA ASN A 129 2.47 32.70 1.75
C ASN A 129 2.86 32.38 0.30
N SER A 130 3.75 33.18 -0.30
CA SER A 130 4.27 32.93 -1.65
C SER A 130 5.07 31.62 -1.72
N ARG A 131 5.90 31.35 -0.70
CA ARG A 131 6.71 30.14 -0.65
C ARG A 131 5.85 28.90 -0.44
N VAL A 132 4.84 28.98 0.44
CA VAL A 132 3.87 27.90 0.62
C VAL A 132 3.12 27.61 -0.68
N ALA A 133 2.64 28.65 -1.38
CA ALA A 133 1.92 28.49 -2.64
C ALA A 133 2.79 27.84 -3.74
N GLU A 134 4.07 28.23 -3.84
CA GLU A 134 5.02 27.63 -4.77
C GLU A 134 5.22 26.12 -4.47
N LEU A 135 5.47 25.79 -3.20
CA LEU A 135 5.67 24.40 -2.77
C LEU A 135 4.41 23.55 -2.99
N HIS A 136 3.23 24.11 -2.70
CA HIS A 136 1.94 23.47 -2.96
C HIS A 136 1.75 23.18 -4.45
N HIS A 137 1.99 24.16 -5.33
CA HIS A 137 1.85 23.98 -6.77
C HIS A 137 2.79 22.90 -7.31
N ARG A 138 4.04 22.90 -6.84
CA ARG A 138 5.03 21.89 -7.22
C ARG A 138 4.64 20.50 -6.75
N LEU A 139 4.16 20.38 -5.51
CA LEU A 139 3.66 19.12 -4.97
C LEU A 139 2.48 18.59 -5.78
N GLU A 140 1.52 19.45 -6.14
CA GLU A 140 0.34 19.08 -6.94
C GLU A 140 0.74 18.56 -8.33
N LYS A 141 1.73 19.18 -8.98
CA LYS A 141 2.27 18.68 -10.24
C LYS A 141 2.87 17.27 -10.07
N LEU A 142 3.66 17.07 -9.03
CA LEU A 142 4.30 15.79 -8.76
C LEU A 142 3.32 14.68 -8.34
N ARG A 143 2.15 15.04 -7.79
CA ARG A 143 1.09 14.06 -7.46
C ARG A 143 0.52 13.37 -8.69
N VAL A 144 0.46 14.06 -9.83
CA VAL A 144 -0.20 13.57 -11.05
C VAL A 144 0.78 13.21 -12.17
N CYS A 145 2.03 13.64 -12.09
CA CYS A 145 3.01 13.41 -13.14
C CYS A 145 3.34 11.91 -13.30
N VAL A 146 3.67 11.50 -14.53
CA VAL A 146 4.08 10.12 -14.82
C VAL A 146 5.35 10.13 -15.67
N GLY A 147 6.41 9.51 -15.13
CA GLY A 147 7.69 9.38 -15.81
C GLY A 147 8.53 10.66 -15.82
N ALA A 148 9.82 10.50 -16.10
CA ALA A 148 10.82 11.57 -16.05
C ALA A 148 10.43 12.80 -16.90
N SER A 149 9.89 12.57 -18.11
CA SER A 149 9.52 13.65 -19.03
C SER A 149 8.42 14.59 -18.52
N GLN A 150 7.58 14.15 -17.58
CA GLN A 150 6.50 14.95 -16.99
C GLN A 150 6.82 15.41 -15.56
N CYS A 151 7.64 14.65 -14.83
CA CYS A 151 7.97 14.90 -13.43
C CYS A 151 9.22 15.75 -13.23
N ASP A 152 10.16 15.74 -14.18
CA ASP A 152 11.40 16.50 -14.07
C ASP A 152 11.18 17.93 -14.54
N ASP A 153 11.02 18.85 -13.58
CA ASP A 153 11.02 20.31 -13.81
C ASP A 153 12.43 20.82 -14.10
N ILE A 154 13.14 20.25 -15.07
CA ILE A 154 14.42 20.79 -15.52
C ILE A 154 14.11 21.96 -16.47
N PRO A 155 14.40 23.23 -16.10
CA PRO A 155 14.33 24.32 -17.07
C PRO A 155 15.30 24.02 -18.22
N ASP A 156 14.85 24.22 -19.46
CA ASP A 156 15.58 23.87 -20.70
C ASP A 156 17.01 24.45 -20.80
N SER A 157 17.38 25.41 -19.95
CA SER A 157 18.72 25.98 -19.89
C SER A 157 19.83 25.03 -19.40
N GLN A 158 19.48 23.85 -18.86
CA GLN A 158 20.46 22.86 -18.35
C GLN A 158 20.56 21.57 -19.19
N ARG A 159 19.87 21.47 -20.34
CA ARG A 159 19.92 20.29 -21.22
C ARG A 159 20.95 20.36 -22.37
N ILE A 160 21.66 21.48 -22.54
CA ILE A 160 22.68 21.60 -23.59
C ILE A 160 24.04 21.24 -22.99
N GLY A 161 24.45 19.98 -23.15
CA GLY A 161 25.83 19.59 -22.92
C GLY A 161 26.03 18.17 -22.40
N GLU A 162 25.49 17.15 -23.08
CA GLU A 162 26.06 15.80 -23.06
C GLU A 162 25.41 14.96 -24.17
N GLU A 163 25.84 15.20 -25.41
CA GLU A 163 25.66 14.28 -26.52
C GLU A 163 27.05 13.92 -27.09
N SER A 164 27.25 12.63 -27.33
CA SER A 164 28.40 11.96 -27.97
C SER A 164 29.61 11.53 -27.12
N ALA A 165 29.58 10.28 -26.65
CA ALA A 165 30.68 9.33 -26.85
C ALA A 165 30.17 7.88 -26.72
N ASP A 166 30.30 7.12 -27.81
CA ASP A 166 29.95 5.70 -27.95
C ASP A 166 30.80 4.74 -27.08
N LEU A 167 30.12 3.78 -26.42
CA LEU A 167 30.37 2.32 -26.17
C LEU A 167 31.80 1.77 -25.82
N PRO A 168 31.98 0.56 -25.20
CA PRO A 168 31.08 -0.62 -25.21
C PRO A 168 30.92 -1.47 -23.92
N SER A 169 29.85 -2.28 -23.93
CA SER A 169 29.67 -3.66 -23.41
C SER A 169 30.48 -4.17 -22.20
N GLY A 170 29.75 -4.51 -21.12
CA GLY A 170 30.01 -5.74 -20.34
C GLY A 170 29.88 -5.60 -18.82
N GLY A 171 29.09 -6.50 -18.21
CA GLY A 171 29.30 -6.95 -16.84
C GLY A 171 28.38 -6.39 -15.76
N ASP A 172 27.36 -7.20 -15.43
CA ASP A 172 26.97 -7.61 -14.07
C ASP A 172 26.97 -6.56 -12.94
N LEU A 173 25.77 -6.19 -12.45
CA LEU A 173 25.61 -5.78 -11.06
C LEU A 173 24.22 -6.18 -10.53
N THR A 174 24.27 -7.25 -9.74
CA THR A 174 23.28 -7.69 -8.78
C THR A 174 22.82 -6.59 -7.81
N ARG A 175 21.49 -6.45 -7.71
CA ARG A 175 20.67 -6.53 -6.48
C ARG A 175 20.61 -5.33 -5.50
N HIS A 176 19.36 -5.09 -5.08
CA HIS A 176 18.83 -4.39 -3.89
C HIS A 176 18.44 -2.92 -4.09
N SER A 177 17.30 -2.45 -3.61
CA SER A 177 16.12 -3.12 -3.06
C SER A 177 14.99 -2.09 -3.11
N ILE A 178 13.87 -2.47 -3.69
CA ILE A 178 12.60 -1.77 -3.49
C ILE A 178 12.23 -2.03 -2.03
N MET A 179 12.39 -1.03 -1.16
CA MET A 179 11.70 -1.02 0.13
C MET A 179 10.27 -0.52 -0.13
N ASN A 180 9.37 -1.47 -0.37
CA ASN A 180 7.95 -1.27 -0.12
C ASN A 180 7.66 -1.87 1.25
N ASN A 181 6.87 -1.14 2.05
CA ASN A 181 6.15 -1.68 3.21
C ASN A 181 5.22 -2.83 2.80
#